data_AF-A0A2C9LTH9-F1
#
_entry.id   AF-A0A2C9LTH9-F1
#
_cell.length_a   1.000
_cell.length_b   1.000
_cell.length_c   1.000
_cell.angle_alpha   90.00
_cell.angle_beta   90.00
_cell.angle_gamma   90.00
#
_symmetry.space_group_name_H-M   'P 1'
#
loop_
_entity.id
_entity.type
_entity.pdbx_description
1 polymer ?
#
loop_
_entity_poly.entity_id
_entity_poly.type
_entity_poly.pdbx_seq_one_letter_code
_entity_poly.pdbx_strand_id
1 'polypeptide(L)'
;MSAKNKTKENLNILQMKEYCELKKASNLAKEKLLNNLEEELALLKTEKLSLKTVSQNKVNLKQLTEESNMFSQHLGLKMTKVKGGWLQFVFTLIDVNKPDSCYFFSLKVDSSKKYIVADYQPEIKDMDHLVEKLNSTNNLKAFVHAVRRRFVSSTKNN
;
A
#
# COMPACT_ATOMS: atom_id res chain seq x y z
N MET A 1 -16.44 -87.77 -0.61
CA MET A 1 -15.36 -86.78 -0.33
C MET A 1 -15.62 -85.37 -0.89
N SER A 2 -16.77 -85.11 -1.55
CA SER A 2 -17.02 -83.86 -2.29
C SER A 2 -17.48 -82.66 -1.43
N ALA A 3 -18.20 -82.88 -0.33
CA ALA A 3 -18.80 -81.80 0.45
C ALA A 3 -17.78 -80.97 1.27
N LYS A 4 -16.80 -81.61 1.93
CA LYS A 4 -15.84 -80.93 2.81
C LYS A 4 -14.88 -79.98 2.08
N ASN A 5 -14.51 -80.30 0.82
CA ASN A 5 -13.69 -79.41 -0.01
C ASN A 5 -14.47 -78.17 -0.46
N LYS A 6 -15.73 -78.35 -0.87
CA LYS A 6 -16.62 -77.25 -1.26
C LYS A 6 -16.87 -76.25 -0.14
N THR A 7 -16.91 -76.72 1.11
CA THR A 7 -17.07 -75.84 2.29
C THR A 7 -15.80 -75.05 2.59
N LYS A 8 -14.61 -75.67 2.52
CA LYS A 8 -13.33 -74.96 2.71
C LYS A 8 -13.07 -73.91 1.62
N GLU A 9 -13.44 -74.21 0.38
CA GLU A 9 -13.29 -73.30 -0.75
C GLU A 9 -14.21 -72.08 -0.62
N ASN A 10 -15.47 -72.29 -0.20
CA ASN A 10 -16.38 -71.19 0.13
C ASN A 10 -15.88 -70.32 1.29
N LEU A 11 -15.26 -70.91 2.32
CA LEU A 11 -14.68 -70.18 3.44
C LEU A 11 -13.51 -69.29 3.01
N ASN A 12 -12.62 -69.80 2.16
CA ASN A 12 -11.51 -69.01 1.58
C ASN A 12 -12.01 -67.85 0.71
N ILE A 13 -13.06 -68.08 -0.10
CA ILE A 13 -13.65 -67.03 -0.94
C ILE A 13 -14.27 -65.93 -0.06
N LEU A 14 -14.91 -66.29 1.06
CA LEU A 14 -15.51 -65.34 1.99
C LEU A 14 -14.44 -64.47 2.67
N GLN A 15 -13.36 -65.07 3.17
CA GLN A 15 -12.22 -64.36 3.76
C GLN A 15 -11.53 -63.45 2.75
N MET A 16 -11.37 -63.90 1.51
CA MET A 16 -10.77 -63.09 0.44
C MET A 16 -11.65 -61.87 0.09
N LYS A 17 -12.97 -62.03 0.06
CA LYS A 17 -13.92 -60.92 -0.15
C LYS A 17 -13.84 -59.89 0.98
N GLU A 18 -13.83 -60.35 2.22
CA GLU A 18 -13.72 -59.49 3.41
C GLU A 18 -12.40 -58.69 3.41
N TYR A 19 -11.29 -59.34 3.07
CA TYR A 19 -9.99 -58.67 2.89
C TYR A 19 -10.03 -57.60 1.78
N CYS A 20 -10.68 -57.89 0.66
CA CYS A 20 -10.83 -56.94 -0.44
C CYS A 20 -11.66 -55.71 -0.04
N GLU A 21 -12.78 -55.90 0.68
CA GLU A 21 -13.62 -54.81 1.17
C GLU A 21 -12.88 -53.93 2.19
N LEU A 22 -12.16 -54.53 3.14
CA LEU A 22 -11.30 -53.81 4.08
C LEU A 22 -10.23 -52.97 3.38
N LYS A 23 -9.59 -53.53 2.35
CA LYS A 23 -8.53 -52.85 1.59
C LYS A 23 -9.08 -51.68 0.75
N LYS A 24 -10.27 -51.85 0.16
CA LYS A 24 -10.99 -50.75 -0.52
C LYS A 24 -11.35 -49.62 0.44
N ALA A 25 -11.92 -49.94 1.59
CA ALA A 25 -12.27 -48.95 2.61
C ALA A 25 -11.03 -48.19 3.11
N SER A 26 -9.91 -48.90 3.33
CA SER A 26 -8.63 -48.29 3.71
C SER A 26 -8.08 -47.35 2.63
N ASN A 27 -8.13 -47.75 1.35
CA ASN A 27 -7.69 -46.89 0.25
C ASN A 27 -8.57 -45.64 0.10
N LEU A 28 -9.89 -45.78 0.23
CA LEU A 28 -10.81 -44.65 0.19
C LEU A 28 -10.55 -43.66 1.34
N ALA A 29 -10.25 -44.17 2.54
CA ALA A 29 -9.88 -43.32 3.67
C ALA A 29 -8.55 -42.56 3.43
N LYS A 30 -7.57 -43.22 2.81
CA LYS A 30 -6.30 -42.59 2.42
C LYS A 30 -6.48 -41.53 1.36
N GLU A 31 -7.29 -41.78 0.33
CA GLU A 31 -7.59 -40.78 -0.72
C GLU A 31 -8.27 -39.55 -0.12
N LYS A 32 -9.23 -39.73 0.79
CA LYS A 32 -9.86 -38.61 1.50
C LYS A 32 -8.86 -37.80 2.31
N LEU A 33 -7.97 -38.47 3.04
CA LEU A 33 -6.92 -37.80 3.81
C LEU A 33 -5.97 -37.02 2.90
N LEU A 34 -5.61 -37.59 1.75
CA LEU A 34 -4.69 -36.98 0.79
C LEU A 34 -5.30 -35.72 0.18
N ASN A 35 -6.57 -35.77 -0.22
CA ASN A 35 -7.30 -34.60 -0.72
C ASN A 35 -7.39 -33.49 0.34
N ASN A 36 -7.69 -33.84 1.60
CA ASN A 36 -7.76 -32.86 2.69
C ASN A 36 -6.41 -32.18 2.94
N LEU A 37 -5.31 -32.94 2.88
CA LEU A 37 -3.96 -32.39 3.03
C LEU A 37 -3.58 -31.48 1.85
N GLU A 38 -3.98 -31.83 0.63
CA GLU A 38 -3.76 -31.00 -0.55
C GLU A 38 -4.53 -29.67 -0.46
N GLU A 39 -5.79 -29.70 0.00
CA GLU A 39 -6.58 -28.49 0.26
C GLU A 39 -5.93 -27.62 1.34
N GLU A 40 -5.49 -28.21 2.45
CA GLU A 40 -4.82 -27.50 3.54
C GLU A 40 -3.50 -26.84 3.06
N LEU A 41 -2.71 -27.55 2.25
CA LEU A 41 -1.50 -27.00 1.64
C LEU A 41 -1.80 -25.84 0.69
N ALA A 42 -2.89 -25.91 -0.08
CA ALA A 42 -3.31 -24.83 -0.98
C ALA A 42 -3.71 -23.57 -0.19
N LEU A 43 -4.43 -23.74 0.93
CA LEU A 43 -4.81 -22.64 1.83
C LEU A 43 -3.56 -21.99 2.46
N LEU A 44 -2.67 -22.79 3.04
CA LEU A 44 -1.43 -22.31 3.65
C LEU A 44 -0.53 -21.57 2.65
N LYS A 45 -0.45 -22.07 1.41
CA LYS A 45 0.31 -21.40 0.33
C LYS A 45 -0.27 -20.03 0.01
N THR A 46 -1.59 -19.90 -0.02
CA THR A 46 -2.28 -18.64 -0.28
C THR A 46 -2.07 -17.64 0.86
N GLU A 47 -2.18 -18.08 2.10
CA GLU A 47 -1.91 -17.26 3.29
C GLU A 47 -0.46 -16.78 3.34
N LYS A 48 0.50 -17.66 3.05
CA LYS A 48 1.92 -17.29 3.00
C LYS A 48 2.20 -16.22 1.94
N LEU A 49 1.53 -16.28 0.79
CA LEU A 49 1.65 -15.27 -0.26
C LEU A 49 1.06 -13.93 0.19
N SER A 50 -0.13 -13.92 0.82
CA SER A 50 -0.75 -12.68 1.31
C SER A 50 0.10 -12.02 2.39
N LEU A 51 0.65 -12.80 3.33
CA LEU A 51 1.56 -12.32 4.38
C LEU A 51 2.85 -11.72 3.79
N LYS A 52 3.44 -12.37 2.78
CA LYS A 52 4.61 -11.83 2.06
C LYS A 52 4.30 -10.49 1.42
N THR A 53 3.18 -10.37 0.72
CA THR A 53 2.75 -9.11 0.08
C THR A 53 2.53 -8.01 1.11
N VAL A 54 1.86 -8.30 2.23
CA VAL A 54 1.67 -7.34 3.33
C VAL A 54 3.02 -6.91 3.92
N SER A 55 3.94 -7.84 4.12
CA SER A 55 5.28 -7.54 4.64
C SER A 55 6.10 -6.68 3.67
N GLN A 56 6.06 -6.99 2.37
CA GLN A 56 6.73 -6.19 1.33
C GLN A 56 6.15 -4.78 1.24
N ASN A 57 4.81 -4.65 1.27
CA ASN A 57 4.14 -3.35 1.28
C ASN A 57 4.54 -2.54 2.52
N LYS A 58 4.62 -3.17 3.70
CA LYS A 58 5.08 -2.50 4.93
C LYS A 58 6.52 -2.00 4.82
N VAL A 59 7.43 -2.80 4.27
CA VAL A 59 8.84 -2.39 4.07
C VAL A 59 8.93 -1.22 3.09
N ASN A 60 8.21 -1.31 1.96
CA ASN A 60 8.19 -0.24 0.96
C ASN A 60 7.60 1.07 1.53
N LEU A 61 6.50 0.99 2.29
CA LEU A 61 5.93 2.16 2.95
C LEU A 61 6.88 2.80 3.96
N LYS A 62 7.63 2.01 4.74
CA LYS A 62 8.65 2.54 5.66
C LYS A 62 9.74 3.29 4.89
N GLN A 63 10.27 2.68 3.84
CA GLN A 63 11.31 3.30 3.01
C GLN A 63 10.81 4.61 2.39
N LEU A 64 9.61 4.63 1.79
CA LEU A 64 9.01 5.86 1.23
C LEU A 64 8.79 6.93 2.29
N THR A 65 8.46 6.53 3.53
CA THR A 65 8.28 7.46 4.65
C THR A 65 9.62 8.05 5.09
N GLU A 66 10.67 7.24 5.15
CA GLU A 66 12.03 7.68 5.48
C GLU A 66 12.59 8.63 4.42
N GLU A 67 12.43 8.28 3.14
CA GLU A 67 12.81 9.13 2.00
C GLU A 67 12.06 10.47 2.04
N SER A 68 10.74 10.44 2.24
CA SER A 68 9.91 11.65 2.39
C SER A 68 10.39 12.52 3.56
N ASN A 69 10.69 11.92 4.71
CA ASN A 69 11.22 12.63 5.88
C ASN A 69 12.58 13.27 5.59
N MET A 70 13.48 12.55 4.90
CA MET A 70 14.77 13.10 4.49
C MET A 70 14.58 14.31 3.56
N PHE A 71 13.71 14.22 2.55
CA PHE A 71 13.41 15.36 1.68
C PHE A 71 12.82 16.54 2.46
N SER A 72 11.90 16.27 3.38
CA SER A 72 11.31 17.33 4.20
C SER A 72 12.32 18.04 5.09
N GLN A 73 13.26 17.30 5.69
CA GLN A 73 14.33 17.87 6.51
C GLN A 73 15.32 18.70 5.67
N HIS A 74 15.77 18.17 4.52
CA HIS A 74 16.78 18.85 3.70
C HIS A 74 16.22 20.05 2.93
N LEU A 75 14.98 19.96 2.43
CA LEU A 75 14.36 21.04 1.66
C LEU A 75 13.64 22.06 2.55
N GLY A 76 13.41 21.74 3.82
CA GLY A 76 12.47 22.49 4.67
C GLY A 76 11.13 22.62 3.97
N LEU A 77 10.60 21.51 3.42
CA LEU A 77 9.34 21.46 2.68
C LEU A 77 8.58 20.17 2.98
N LYS A 78 7.36 20.31 3.48
CA LYS A 78 6.44 19.22 3.72
C LYS A 78 5.16 19.40 2.91
N MET A 79 4.68 18.33 2.28
CA MET A 79 3.40 18.29 1.60
C MET A 79 2.42 17.45 2.40
N THR A 80 1.28 18.00 2.79
CA THR A 80 0.27 17.31 3.59
C THR A 80 -1.09 17.39 2.94
N LYS A 81 -1.76 16.24 2.81
CA LYS A 81 -3.15 16.18 2.37
C LYS A 81 -4.05 16.74 3.47
N VAL A 82 -4.88 17.70 3.12
CA VAL A 82 -5.90 18.30 4.00
C VAL A 82 -7.30 17.93 3.48
N LYS A 83 -8.33 18.21 4.28
CA LYS A 83 -9.73 17.87 3.95
C LYS A 83 -10.15 18.54 2.63
N GLY A 84 -11.13 17.96 1.94
CA GLY A 84 -11.70 18.55 0.72
C GLY A 84 -10.83 18.45 -0.54
N GLY A 85 -9.81 17.59 -0.52
CA GLY A 85 -8.93 17.36 -1.67
C GLY A 85 -7.83 18.43 -1.84
N TRP A 86 -7.60 19.23 -0.82
CA TRP A 86 -6.53 20.22 -0.79
C TRP A 86 -5.19 19.57 -0.41
N LEU A 87 -4.11 20.16 -0.90
CA LEU A 87 -2.74 19.80 -0.59
C LEU A 87 -2.03 21.03 -0.04
N GLN A 88 -1.58 20.96 1.20
CA GLN A 88 -0.87 22.05 1.85
C GLN A 88 0.63 21.85 1.70
N PHE A 89 1.31 22.90 1.27
CA PHE A 89 2.77 22.98 1.18
C PHE A 89 3.26 23.83 2.34
N VAL A 90 4.00 23.22 3.26
CA VAL A 90 4.54 23.87 4.46
C VAL A 90 6.05 23.97 4.32
N PHE A 91 6.55 25.19 4.31
CA PHE A 91 7.96 25.52 4.28
C PHE A 91 8.46 25.86 5.69
N THR A 92 9.64 25.35 5.99
CA THR A 92 10.48 25.74 7.12
C THR A 92 11.83 26.21 6.59
N LEU A 93 12.71 26.67 7.48
CA LEU A 93 14.03 27.18 7.11
C LEU A 93 13.94 28.35 6.10
N ILE A 94 12.92 29.20 6.28
CA ILE A 94 12.73 30.43 5.50
C ILE A 94 13.40 31.61 6.20
N ASP A 95 13.13 31.77 7.49
CA ASP A 95 13.79 32.75 8.35
C ASP A 95 15.00 32.11 9.02
N VAL A 96 16.19 32.70 8.83
CA VAL A 96 17.44 32.23 9.46
C VAL A 96 17.41 32.45 10.97
N ASN A 97 16.72 33.49 11.44
CA ASN A 97 16.60 33.79 12.87
C ASN A 97 15.55 32.90 13.55
N LYS A 98 14.59 32.39 12.77
CA LYS A 98 13.47 31.55 13.26
C LYS A 98 13.25 30.35 12.33
N PRO A 99 14.18 29.38 12.28
CA PRO A 99 14.16 28.28 11.32
C PRO A 99 12.92 27.40 11.42
N ASP A 100 12.33 27.30 12.61
CA ASP A 100 11.11 26.52 12.89
C ASP A 100 9.80 27.24 12.51
N SER A 101 9.87 28.50 12.06
CA SER A 101 8.67 29.23 11.63
C SER A 101 8.09 28.61 10.37
N CYS A 102 6.76 28.42 10.38
CA CYS A 102 6.03 27.79 9.29
C CYS A 102 5.47 28.83 8.31
N TYR A 103 5.73 28.61 7.02
CA TYR A 103 5.20 29.40 5.90
C TYR A 103 4.46 28.43 4.99
N PHE A 104 3.25 28.73 4.53
CA PHE A 104 2.48 27.73 3.79
C PHE A 104 1.57 28.30 2.72
N PHE A 105 1.12 27.43 1.82
CA PHE A 105 -0.02 27.65 0.94
C PHE A 105 -0.78 26.34 0.71
N SER A 106 -2.08 26.42 0.43
CA SER A 106 -2.89 25.27 0.03
C SER A 106 -3.20 25.29 -1.46
N LEU A 107 -3.11 24.13 -2.11
CA LEU A 107 -3.32 23.95 -3.54
C LEU A 107 -4.35 22.85 -3.79
N LYS A 108 -5.21 23.05 -4.77
CA LYS A 108 -6.15 22.04 -5.27
C LYS A 108 -6.23 22.11 -6.79
N VAL A 109 -6.59 21.00 -7.41
CA VAL A 109 -6.98 20.96 -8.83
C VAL A 109 -8.50 20.88 -8.90
N ASP A 110 -9.10 21.77 -9.69
CA ASP A 110 -10.54 21.82 -9.90
C ASP A 110 -11.03 20.83 -10.97
N SER A 111 -12.35 20.83 -11.22
CA SER A 111 -12.96 20.00 -12.26
C SER A 111 -12.48 20.31 -13.68
N SER A 112 -12.00 21.53 -13.92
CA SER A 112 -11.47 22.00 -15.20
C SER A 112 -9.97 21.76 -15.33
N LYS A 113 -9.37 20.96 -14.42
CA LYS A 113 -7.93 20.67 -14.37
C LYS A 113 -7.07 21.92 -14.18
N LYS A 114 -7.62 22.97 -13.56
CA LYS A 114 -6.90 24.18 -13.19
C LYS A 114 -6.50 24.13 -11.72
N TYR A 115 -5.32 24.66 -11.44
CA TYR A 115 -4.80 24.84 -10.10
C TYR A 115 -5.49 26.04 -9.44
N ILE A 116 -6.01 25.81 -8.23
CA ILE A 116 -6.55 26.82 -7.33
C ILE A 116 -5.66 26.85 -6.09
N VAL A 117 -5.27 28.05 -5.68
CA VAL A 117 -4.51 28.28 -4.45
C VAL A 117 -5.40 29.00 -3.44
N ALA A 118 -5.35 28.57 -2.20
CA ALA A 118 -6.05 29.18 -1.07
C ALA A 118 -5.16 29.11 0.16
N ASP A 119 -5.55 29.82 1.23
CA ASP A 119 -4.97 29.72 2.57
C ASP A 119 -3.43 29.69 2.56
N TYR A 120 -2.84 30.88 2.47
CA TYR A 120 -1.40 31.06 2.44
C TYR A 120 -0.97 32.11 3.46
N GLN A 121 0.17 31.85 4.09
CA GLN A 121 0.73 32.76 5.07
C GLN A 121 2.27 32.68 5.01
N PRO A 122 2.96 33.82 5.03
CA PRO A 122 2.50 35.21 4.99
C PRO A 122 1.91 35.63 3.63
N GLU A 123 1.26 36.80 3.60
CA GLU A 123 0.59 37.35 2.41
C GLU A 123 1.55 37.51 1.21
N ILE A 124 1.12 37.08 0.02
CA ILE A 124 1.87 37.21 -1.23
C ILE A 124 1.09 38.11 -2.20
N LYS A 125 1.59 39.33 -2.43
CA LYS A 125 0.93 40.34 -3.28
C LYS A 125 0.71 39.90 -4.73
N ASP A 126 1.61 39.08 -5.28
CA ASP A 126 1.58 38.63 -6.69
C ASP A 126 1.04 37.19 -6.86
N MET A 127 0.30 36.67 -5.88
CA MET A 127 -0.18 35.28 -5.90
C MET A 127 -1.03 34.97 -7.12
N ASP A 128 -1.96 35.85 -7.51
CA ASP A 128 -2.84 35.64 -8.67
C ASP A 128 -2.04 35.46 -9.97
N HIS A 129 -1.02 36.29 -10.18
CA HIS A 129 -0.13 36.19 -11.33
C HIS A 129 0.69 34.89 -11.31
N LEU A 130 1.11 34.43 -10.13
CA LEU A 130 1.79 33.13 -9.99
C LEU A 130 0.86 31.97 -10.35
N VAL A 131 -0.40 32.03 -9.94
CA VAL A 131 -1.43 31.01 -10.23
C VAL A 131 -1.79 31.01 -11.72
N GLU A 132 -1.91 32.18 -12.34
CA GLU A 132 -2.13 32.30 -13.79
C GLU A 132 -0.96 31.69 -14.58
N LYS A 133 0.27 32.00 -14.17
CA LYS A 133 1.48 31.40 -14.74
C LYS A 133 1.54 29.89 -14.54
N LEU A 134 1.14 29.39 -13.37
CA LEU A 134 1.06 27.95 -13.10
C LEU A 134 0.03 27.29 -14.03
N ASN A 135 -1.13 27.89 -14.21
CA ASN A 135 -2.20 27.36 -15.05
C ASN A 135 -1.95 27.43 -16.56
N SER A 136 -1.06 28.32 -17.00
CA SER A 136 -0.62 28.42 -18.39
C SER A 136 0.57 27.51 -18.70
N THR A 137 1.52 27.37 -17.77
CA THR A 137 2.76 26.60 -18.00
C THR A 137 2.72 25.16 -17.47
N ASN A 138 1.76 24.85 -16.59
CA ASN A 138 1.70 23.61 -15.81
C ASN A 138 3.00 23.30 -15.04
N ASN A 139 3.80 24.32 -14.73
CA ASN A 139 5.10 24.14 -14.10
C ASN A 139 5.03 24.35 -12.58
N LEU A 140 4.57 23.30 -11.88
CA LEU A 140 4.44 23.32 -10.42
C LEU A 140 5.79 23.57 -9.72
N LYS A 141 6.89 23.04 -10.25
CA LYS A 141 8.23 23.26 -9.68
C LYS A 141 8.59 24.74 -9.69
N ALA A 142 8.42 25.42 -10.84
CA ALA A 142 8.70 26.85 -10.96
C ALA A 142 7.81 27.68 -10.03
N PHE A 143 6.54 27.30 -9.87
CA PHE A 143 5.62 27.93 -8.93
C PHE A 143 6.08 27.79 -7.48
N VAL A 144 6.41 26.58 -7.02
CA VAL A 144 6.91 26.32 -5.65
C VAL A 144 8.18 27.13 -5.36
N HIS A 145 9.12 27.18 -6.30
CA HIS A 145 10.31 28.02 -6.17
C HIS A 145 9.97 29.51 -6.12
N ALA A 146 9.02 29.96 -6.93
CA ALA A 146 8.57 31.34 -6.95
C ALA A 146 7.98 31.73 -5.59
N VAL A 147 7.06 30.93 -5.05
CA VAL A 147 6.44 31.13 -3.73
C VAL A 147 7.48 31.15 -2.62
N ARG A 148 8.41 30.17 -2.59
CA ARG A 148 9.49 30.14 -1.58
C ARG A 148 10.31 31.43 -1.60
N ARG A 149 10.63 31.98 -2.77
CA ARG A 149 11.33 33.28 -2.87
C ARG A 149 10.54 34.43 -2.26
N ARG A 150 9.21 34.47 -2.40
CA ARG A 150 8.37 35.52 -1.80
C ARG A 150 8.39 35.41 -0.28
N PHE A 151 8.30 34.19 0.26
CA PHE A 151 8.43 33.95 1.70
C PHE A 151 9.80 34.36 2.24
N VAL A 152 10.89 34.11 1.52
CA VAL A 152 12.23 34.59 1.92
C VAL A 152 12.34 36.11 1.82
N SER A 153 11.70 36.74 0.84
CA SER A 153 11.70 38.21 0.74
C SER A 153 10.88 38.87 1.84
N SER A 154 9.81 38.23 2.32
CA SER A 154 8.98 38.78 3.40
C SER A 154 9.67 38.74 4.77
N THR A 155 10.68 37.88 4.97
CA THR A 155 11.47 37.85 6.22
C THR A 155 12.59 38.88 6.25
N LYS A 156 13.01 39.41 5.09
CA LYS A 156 14.05 40.45 4.99
C LYS A 156 13.53 41.88 5.16
N ASN A 157 12.22 42.07 5.05
CA ASN A 157 11.56 43.38 5.11
C ASN A 157 10.94 43.68 6.48
N ASN A 158 11.19 42.84 7.48
CA ASN A 158 10.85 43.04 8.90
C ASN A 158 12.14 43.14 9.72
#